data_AF-A0A931YEF3-F1
#
_entry.id   AF-A0A931YEF3-F1
#
_cell.length_a   1.000
_cell.length_b   1.000
_cell.length_c   1.000
_cell.angle_alpha   90.00
_cell.angle_beta   90.00
_cell.angle_gamma   90.00
#
_symmetry.space_group_name_H-M   'P 1'
#
loop_
_entity.id
_entity.type
_entity.pdbx_description
1 polymer ?
#
loop_
_entity_poly.entity_id
_entity_poly.type
_entity_poly.pdbx_seq_one_letter_code
_entity_poly.pdbx_strand_id
1 'polypeptide(L)'
;MRPGDRPRGGALPGAPGDRGPDPPRVTEYREPGEIASNPFWRAIHDDPTKARKGILRHNLAGSPGTEIVPALWASGDPVVRGKKRYSAFFATDLEFLLRRLGATTLILAGINTTTCILCTAFEATNRDFRVVIASDAVDSMDGEEMHGFALRLMGAAVGWVWGNEAILKALRR
;
A
#
# COMPACT_ATOMS: atom_id res chain seq x y z
N MET A 1 -17.82 21.70 20.97
CA MET A 1 -18.39 20.52 20.29
C MET A 1 -18.14 19.31 21.19
N ARG A 2 -19.18 18.56 21.58
CA ARG A 2 -19.03 17.44 22.53
C ARG A 2 -18.45 16.20 21.83
N PRO A 3 -17.72 15.31 22.53
CA PRO A 3 -17.30 14.02 21.98
C PRO A 3 -18.53 13.12 21.86
N GLY A 4 -18.97 12.79 20.63
CA GLY A 4 -20.13 11.90 20.45
C GLY A 4 -20.71 11.84 19.03
N ASP A 5 -20.58 12.90 18.24
CA ASP A 5 -21.21 12.95 16.91
C ASP A 5 -20.20 12.65 15.80
N ARG A 6 -20.01 11.37 15.49
CA ARG A 6 -19.55 10.95 14.15
C ARG A 6 -20.76 10.52 13.34
N PRO A 7 -21.03 11.10 12.15
CA PRO A 7 -22.11 10.63 11.30
C PRO A 7 -21.80 9.19 10.87
N ARG A 8 -22.74 8.27 11.12
CA ARG A 8 -22.70 6.92 10.57
C ARG A 8 -22.86 7.05 9.06
N GLY A 9 -21.76 6.89 8.33
CA GLY A 9 -21.76 6.87 6.87
C GLY A 9 -22.58 5.69 6.37
N GLY A 10 -23.85 5.93 6.05
CA GLY A 10 -24.66 5.04 5.25
C GLY A 10 -24.45 5.39 3.79
N ALA A 11 -23.73 4.54 3.05
CA ALA A 11 -23.81 4.57 1.59
C ALA A 11 -25.19 4.02 1.19
N LEU A 12 -25.95 4.81 0.42
CA LEU A 12 -27.18 4.35 -0.22
C LEU A 12 -26.83 3.28 -1.28
N PRO A 13 -27.55 2.14 -1.36
CA PRO A 13 -27.31 1.17 -2.41
C PRO A 13 -27.84 1.71 -3.75
N GLY A 14 -26.93 2.04 -4.67
CA GLY A 14 -27.25 2.31 -6.07
C GLY A 14 -27.76 1.04 -6.77
N ALA A 15 -28.64 1.24 -7.76
CA ALA A 15 -29.29 0.17 -8.51
C ALA A 15 -28.27 -0.81 -9.16
N PRO A 16 -28.59 -2.12 -9.23
CA PRO A 16 -27.72 -3.12 -9.85
C PRO A 16 -27.81 -3.00 -11.38
N GLY A 17 -26.96 -2.18 -11.98
CA GLY A 17 -26.90 -2.07 -13.45
C GLY A 17 -25.97 -1.01 -14.01
N ASP A 18 -25.54 -0.03 -13.20
CA ASP A 18 -24.75 1.12 -13.68
C ASP A 18 -23.37 1.21 -13.02
N ARG A 19 -22.91 0.11 -12.41
CA ARG A 19 -21.55 0.05 -11.89
C ARG A 19 -20.63 -0.25 -13.06
N GLY A 20 -19.71 0.68 -13.34
CA GLY A 20 -18.53 0.42 -14.17
C GLY A 20 -17.77 -0.82 -13.68
N PRO A 21 -16.68 -1.22 -14.35
CA PRO A 21 -15.95 -2.44 -13.99
C PRO A 21 -15.60 -2.44 -12.49
N ASP A 22 -15.80 -3.58 -11.84
CA ASP A 22 -15.49 -3.75 -10.42
C ASP A 22 -14.04 -3.32 -10.17
N PRO A 23 -13.78 -2.52 -9.13
CA PRO A 23 -12.45 -2.02 -8.85
C PRO A 23 -11.49 -3.20 -8.66
N PRO A 24 -10.28 -3.12 -9.25
CA PRO A 24 -9.30 -4.18 -9.12
C PRO A 24 -8.85 -4.35 -7.66
N ARG A 25 -8.33 -5.54 -7.36
CA ARG A 25 -7.89 -5.95 -6.02
C ARG A 25 -6.43 -6.35 -6.05
N VAL A 26 -5.64 -5.81 -5.13
CA VAL A 26 -4.18 -6.04 -5.05
C VAL A 26 -3.85 -7.19 -4.10
N THR A 27 -4.47 -7.20 -2.92
CA THR A 27 -4.19 -8.15 -1.85
C THR A 27 -5.49 -8.70 -1.29
N GLU A 28 -5.62 -10.03 -1.26
CA GLU A 28 -6.76 -10.72 -0.67
C GLU A 28 -6.31 -11.99 0.03
N TYR A 29 -6.83 -12.21 1.24
CA TYR A 29 -6.76 -13.47 1.97
C TYR A 29 -8.10 -14.19 1.83
N ARG A 30 -8.05 -15.50 1.61
CA ARG A 30 -9.24 -16.33 1.43
C ARG A 30 -10.07 -16.39 2.70
N GLU A 31 -9.39 -16.46 3.84
CA GLU A 31 -10.00 -16.56 5.17
C GLU A 31 -9.00 -16.14 6.26
N PRO A 32 -9.46 -15.86 7.50
CA PRO A 32 -8.59 -15.56 8.63
C PRO A 32 -7.53 -16.64 8.91
N GLY A 33 -7.88 -17.92 8.67
CA GLY A 33 -6.97 -19.06 8.85
C GLY A 33 -5.71 -18.96 7.99
N GLU A 34 -5.83 -18.37 6.79
CA GLU A 34 -4.68 -18.15 5.90
C GLU A 34 -3.68 -17.16 6.52
N ILE A 35 -4.15 -16.09 7.16
CA ILE A 35 -3.28 -15.12 7.84
C ILE A 35 -2.65 -15.78 9.07
N ALA A 36 -3.46 -16.49 9.86
CA ALA A 36 -3.05 -17.16 11.09
C ALA A 36 -2.15 -18.39 10.87
N SER A 37 -2.00 -18.84 9.62
CA SER A 37 -1.03 -19.89 9.25
C SER A 37 0.42 -19.45 9.49
N ASN A 38 0.69 -18.15 9.51
CA ASN A 38 1.94 -17.60 9.98
C ASN A 38 1.91 -17.48 11.53
N PRO A 39 2.75 -18.22 12.26
CA PRO A 39 2.78 -18.17 13.73
C PRO A 39 3.03 -16.77 14.29
N PHE A 40 3.81 -15.95 13.60
CA PHE A 40 4.05 -14.56 14.01
C PHE A 40 2.77 -13.72 13.93
N TRP A 41 1.98 -13.85 12.85
CA TRP A 41 0.73 -13.08 12.73
C TRP A 41 -0.33 -13.51 13.74
N ARG A 42 -0.34 -14.81 14.10
CA ARG A 42 -1.16 -15.30 15.20
C ARG A 42 -0.74 -14.66 16.52
N ALA A 43 0.55 -14.68 16.85
CA ALA A 43 1.06 -14.05 18.08
C ALA A 43 0.76 -12.53 18.14
N ILE A 44 0.85 -11.82 17.01
CA ILE A 44 0.48 -10.39 16.94
C ILE A 44 -1.03 -10.17 17.14
N HIS A 45 -1.87 -11.07 16.63
CA HIS A 45 -3.32 -10.99 16.86
C HIS A 45 -3.68 -11.18 18.33
N ASP A 46 -3.04 -12.16 18.98
CA ASP A 46 -3.35 -12.58 20.34
C ASP A 46 -2.86 -11.56 21.40
N ASP A 47 -1.90 -10.69 21.05
CA ASP A 47 -1.36 -9.66 21.95
C ASP A 47 -2.16 -8.34 21.86
N PRO A 48 -2.90 -7.95 22.92
CA PRO A 48 -3.75 -6.76 22.91
C PRO A 48 -2.97 -5.44 22.87
N THR A 49 -1.67 -5.47 23.16
CA THR A 49 -0.77 -4.30 23.14
C THR A 49 -0.30 -3.95 21.74
N LYS A 50 -0.40 -4.88 20.77
CA LYS A 50 0.09 -4.66 19.42
C LYS A 50 -0.89 -3.82 18.61
N ALA A 51 -0.34 -2.81 17.91
CA ALA A 51 -1.09 -1.95 16.99
C ALA A 51 -1.81 -2.74 15.87
N ARG A 52 -1.30 -3.93 15.53
CA ARG A 52 -1.82 -4.80 14.46
C ARG A 52 -2.63 -5.98 14.99
N LYS A 53 -3.17 -5.92 16.22
CA LYS A 53 -4.04 -7.00 16.77
C LYS A 53 -5.26 -7.34 15.92
N GLY A 54 -5.72 -6.42 15.07
CA GLY A 54 -6.80 -6.66 14.09
C GLY A 54 -6.41 -7.43 12.83
N ILE A 55 -5.17 -7.94 12.73
CA ILE A 55 -4.60 -8.46 11.47
C ILE A 55 -5.43 -9.58 10.82
N LEU A 56 -6.12 -10.42 11.59
CA LEU A 56 -6.93 -11.53 11.05
C LEU A 56 -8.18 -11.08 10.28
N ARG A 57 -8.56 -9.81 10.36
CA ARG A 57 -9.68 -9.22 9.60
C ARG A 57 -9.19 -8.41 8.38
N HIS A 58 -7.87 -8.28 8.22
CA HIS A 58 -7.28 -7.42 7.21
C HIS A 58 -7.31 -8.09 5.83
N ASN A 59 -7.78 -7.34 4.82
CA ASN A 59 -7.81 -7.75 3.42
C ASN A 59 -8.45 -9.12 3.16
N LEU A 60 -9.55 -9.46 3.85
CA LEU A 60 -10.31 -10.67 3.55
C LEU A 60 -11.05 -10.52 2.23
N ALA A 61 -11.10 -11.60 1.44
CA ALA A 61 -11.79 -11.63 0.15
C ALA A 61 -13.24 -11.14 0.28
N GLY A 62 -13.65 -10.27 -0.65
CA GLY A 62 -14.98 -9.65 -0.63
C GLY A 62 -15.16 -8.51 0.38
N SER A 63 -14.17 -8.20 1.22
CA SER A 63 -14.22 -7.02 2.08
C SER A 63 -13.95 -5.73 1.28
N PRO A 64 -14.60 -4.60 1.59
CA PRO A 64 -14.40 -3.33 0.88
C PRO A 64 -12.94 -2.85 0.89
N GLY A 65 -12.18 -3.19 1.95
CA GLY A 65 -10.77 -2.80 2.08
C GLY A 65 -9.81 -3.45 1.08
N THR A 66 -10.28 -4.40 0.27
CA THR A 66 -9.47 -5.05 -0.78
C THR A 66 -9.60 -4.38 -2.14
N GLU A 67 -10.56 -3.47 -2.29
CA GLU A 67 -10.82 -2.74 -3.54
C GLU A 67 -9.92 -1.51 -3.61
N ILE A 68 -9.28 -1.30 -4.76
CA ILE A 68 -8.53 -0.06 -5.00
C ILE A 68 -9.51 1.12 -4.99
N VAL A 69 -9.11 2.21 -4.32
CA VAL A 69 -9.88 3.46 -4.32
C VAL A 69 -10.09 3.93 -5.77
N PRO A 70 -11.33 4.08 -6.27
CA PRO A 70 -11.57 4.34 -7.68
C PRO A 70 -10.85 5.57 -8.25
N ALA A 71 -10.65 6.61 -7.44
CA ALA A 71 -9.93 7.82 -7.86
C ALA A 71 -8.41 7.62 -8.04
N LEU A 72 -7.85 6.48 -7.62
CA LEU A 72 -6.43 6.14 -7.69
C LEU A 72 -6.13 5.06 -8.75
N TRP A 73 -7.11 4.74 -9.60
CA TRP A 73 -6.98 3.74 -10.65
C TRP A 73 -7.63 4.23 -11.95
N ALA A 74 -6.88 4.18 -13.05
CA ALA A 74 -7.39 4.42 -14.39
C ALA A 74 -7.49 3.11 -15.17
N SER A 75 -8.47 3.06 -16.09
CA SER A 75 -8.61 1.96 -17.03
C SER A 75 -7.35 1.87 -17.91
N GLY A 76 -6.59 0.79 -17.77
CA GLY A 76 -5.30 0.57 -18.46
C GLY A 76 -4.10 0.49 -17.52
N ASP A 77 -4.25 0.93 -16.26
CA ASP A 77 -3.19 0.79 -15.27
C ASP A 77 -2.90 -0.70 -15.00
N PRO A 78 -1.62 -1.12 -15.03
CA PRO A 78 -1.24 -2.47 -14.65
C PRO A 78 -1.57 -2.70 -13.16
N VAL A 79 -2.21 -3.82 -12.85
CA VAL A 79 -2.48 -4.22 -11.46
C VAL A 79 -1.75 -5.50 -11.13
N VAL A 80 -0.73 -5.38 -10.28
CA VAL A 80 -0.05 -6.53 -9.67
C VAL A 80 -0.91 -7.08 -8.54
N ARG A 81 -1.27 -8.36 -8.62
CA ARG A 81 -2.13 -9.04 -7.64
C ARG A 81 -1.34 -10.00 -6.77
N GLY A 82 -1.93 -10.44 -5.66
CA GLY A 82 -1.39 -11.50 -4.82
C GLY A 82 -0.35 -11.05 -3.78
N LYS A 83 -0.16 -9.74 -3.58
CA LYS A 83 0.83 -9.18 -2.63
C LYS A 83 0.46 -9.45 -1.16
N LYS A 84 0.80 -10.64 -0.64
CA LYS A 84 0.47 -11.04 0.74
C LYS A 84 1.53 -10.66 1.79
N ARG A 85 2.62 -10.00 1.39
CA ARG A 85 3.68 -9.52 2.29
C ARG A 85 3.94 -8.03 2.06
N TYR A 86 4.81 -7.44 2.87
CA TYR A 86 5.01 -5.99 2.87
C TYR A 86 5.59 -5.49 1.55
N SER A 87 6.67 -6.11 1.08
CA SER A 87 7.26 -5.81 -0.22
C SER A 87 6.32 -6.12 -1.37
N ALA A 88 6.23 -5.20 -2.33
CA ALA A 88 5.49 -5.38 -3.56
C ALA A 88 6.14 -6.36 -4.54
N PHE A 89 7.42 -6.71 -4.34
CA PHE A 89 8.14 -7.70 -5.16
C PHE A 89 8.01 -9.13 -4.65
N PHE A 90 7.70 -9.31 -3.37
CA PHE A 90 7.73 -10.62 -2.74
C PHE A 90 6.56 -11.49 -3.24
N ALA A 91 6.89 -12.54 -3.99
CA ALA A 91 5.94 -13.49 -4.57
C ALA A 91 4.87 -12.83 -5.45
N THR A 92 5.26 -11.85 -6.27
CA THR A 92 4.42 -11.18 -7.26
C THR A 92 5.10 -11.14 -8.64
N ASP A 93 4.37 -10.70 -9.66
CA ASP A 93 4.87 -10.46 -11.01
C ASP A 93 5.38 -9.02 -11.25
N LEU A 94 5.52 -8.21 -10.18
CA LEU A 94 5.92 -6.81 -10.30
C LEU A 94 7.25 -6.63 -11.03
N GLU A 95 8.28 -7.41 -10.67
CA GLU A 95 9.58 -7.27 -11.33
C GLU A 95 9.50 -7.60 -12.81
N PHE A 96 8.84 -8.70 -13.17
CA PHE A 96 8.64 -9.07 -14.56
C PHE A 96 7.96 -7.94 -15.35
N LEU A 97 6.87 -7.38 -14.81
CA LEU A 97 6.16 -6.25 -15.41
C LEU A 97 7.08 -5.03 -15.59
N LEU A 98 7.79 -4.60 -14.55
CA LEU A 98 8.65 -3.42 -14.59
C LEU A 98 9.78 -3.57 -15.61
N ARG A 99 10.40 -4.76 -15.68
CA ARG A 99 11.43 -5.06 -16.68
C ARG A 99 10.86 -5.04 -18.11
N ARG A 100 9.65 -5.58 -18.30
CA ARG A 100 8.95 -5.55 -19.60
C ARG A 100 8.61 -4.13 -20.05
N LEU A 101 8.33 -3.23 -19.10
CA LEU A 101 8.10 -1.81 -19.36
C LEU A 101 9.40 -1.01 -19.56
N GLY A 102 10.57 -1.63 -19.39
CA GLY A 102 11.86 -0.93 -19.44
C GLY A 102 12.05 0.07 -18.31
N ALA A 103 11.32 -0.09 -17.19
CA ALA A 103 11.39 0.82 -16.06
C ALA A 103 12.77 0.71 -15.39
N THR A 104 13.42 1.86 -15.17
CA THR A 104 14.69 1.95 -14.43
C THR A 104 14.57 2.76 -13.14
N THR A 105 13.47 3.50 -13.00
CA THR A 105 13.22 4.41 -11.88
C THR A 105 11.79 4.18 -11.40
N LEU A 106 11.61 4.04 -10.09
CA LEU A 106 10.31 3.83 -9.44
C LEU A 106 10.00 5.01 -8.53
N ILE A 107 8.81 5.57 -8.69
CA ILE A 107 8.25 6.56 -7.77
C ILE A 107 7.24 5.82 -6.88
N LEU A 108 7.49 5.78 -5.58
CA LEU A 108 6.67 5.07 -4.61
C LEU A 108 5.72 6.02 -3.88
N ALA A 109 4.45 5.64 -3.85
CA ALA A 109 3.36 6.30 -3.16
C ALA A 109 2.43 5.26 -2.50
N GLY A 110 1.65 5.68 -1.52
CA GLY A 110 0.68 4.86 -0.79
C GLY A 110 1.04 4.60 0.67
N ILE A 111 0.45 3.55 1.25
CA ILE A 111 0.52 3.28 2.68
C ILE A 111 0.92 1.82 3.01
N ASN A 112 1.61 1.54 4.11
CA ASN A 112 2.15 2.51 5.07
C ASN A 112 3.62 2.81 4.78
N THR A 113 4.03 4.06 5.01
CA THR A 113 5.40 4.56 4.82
C THR A 113 6.43 3.69 5.54
N THR A 114 6.13 3.30 6.78
CA THR A 114 6.99 2.54 7.70
C THR A 114 7.07 1.04 7.40
N THR A 115 6.25 0.53 6.46
CA THR A 115 6.19 -0.92 6.16
C THR A 115 6.19 -1.18 4.67
N CYS A 116 5.03 -1.15 4.00
CA CYS A 116 4.93 -1.50 2.58
C CYS A 116 5.83 -0.64 1.68
N ILE A 117 5.85 0.68 1.90
CA ILE A 117 6.71 1.60 1.13
C ILE A 117 8.18 1.33 1.45
N LEU A 118 8.54 1.30 2.74
CA LEU A 118 9.90 1.02 3.19
C LEU A 118 10.45 -0.31 2.65
N CYS A 119 9.74 -1.42 2.85
CA CYS A 119 10.17 -2.73 2.36
C CYS A 119 10.31 -2.75 0.84
N THR A 120 9.38 -2.12 0.12
CA THR A 120 9.43 -2.06 -1.35
C THR A 120 10.60 -1.19 -1.84
N ALA A 121 10.92 -0.09 -1.16
CA ALA A 121 12.04 0.79 -1.50
C ALA A 121 13.40 0.08 -1.38
N PHE A 122 13.63 -0.62 -0.26
CA PHE A 122 14.83 -1.44 -0.07
C PHE A 122 14.92 -2.56 -1.11
N GLU A 123 13.82 -3.25 -1.37
CA GLU A 123 13.78 -4.34 -2.35
C GLU A 123 13.93 -3.87 -3.81
N ALA A 124 13.44 -2.68 -4.14
CA ALA A 124 13.67 -2.05 -5.45
C ALA A 124 15.16 -1.72 -5.64
N THR A 125 15.79 -1.16 -4.60
CA THR A 125 17.21 -0.78 -4.64
C THR A 125 18.11 -2.00 -4.79
N ASN A 126 17.83 -3.08 -4.06
CA ASN A 126 18.54 -4.36 -4.19
C ASN A 126 18.37 -5.03 -5.57
N ARG A 127 17.47 -4.51 -6.41
CA ARG A 127 17.23 -4.95 -7.79
C ARG A 127 17.68 -3.90 -8.82
N ASP A 128 18.52 -2.96 -8.40
CA ASP A 128 19.08 -1.89 -9.22
C ASP A 128 18.06 -0.92 -9.82
N PHE A 129 16.87 -0.80 -9.24
CA PHE A 129 15.96 0.29 -9.57
C PHE A 129 16.37 1.55 -8.81
N ARG A 130 16.31 2.70 -9.48
CA ARG A 130 16.42 4.01 -8.82
C ARG A 130 15.09 4.30 -8.10
N VAL A 131 15.14 4.72 -6.84
CA VAL A 131 13.92 4.92 -6.05
C VAL A 131 13.73 6.39 -5.73
N VAL A 132 12.49 6.86 -5.88
CA VAL A 132 12.00 8.15 -5.38
C VAL A 132 10.77 7.87 -4.53
N ILE A 133 10.74 8.39 -3.30
CA ILE A 133 9.58 8.36 -2.43
C ILE A 133 8.85 9.69 -2.60
N ALA A 134 7.57 9.65 -2.98
CA ALA A 134 6.72 10.83 -3.08
C ALA A 134 6.22 11.22 -1.68
N SER A 135 6.92 12.12 -0.99
CA SER A 135 6.66 12.44 0.42
C SER A 135 5.22 12.89 0.68
N ASP A 136 4.63 13.62 -0.27
CA ASP A 136 3.28 14.16 -0.14
C ASP A 136 2.19 13.12 -0.46
N ALA A 137 2.60 11.92 -0.89
CA ALA A 137 1.72 10.83 -1.32
C ALA A 137 1.97 9.52 -0.56
N VAL A 138 2.68 9.58 0.57
CA VAL A 138 2.85 8.45 1.49
C VAL A 138 2.38 8.84 2.89
N ASP A 139 1.84 7.88 3.63
CA ASP A 139 1.37 8.11 5.01
C ASP A 139 1.61 6.86 5.88
N SER A 140 1.56 6.98 7.19
CA SER A 140 1.67 5.85 8.12
C SER A 140 0.78 6.00 9.35
N MET A 141 0.10 4.89 9.69
CA MET A 141 -0.64 4.77 10.95
C MET A 141 0.26 4.65 12.20
N ASP A 142 1.59 4.50 12.03
CA ASP A 142 2.53 4.32 13.14
C ASP A 142 2.98 5.67 13.76
N GLY A 143 2.36 6.79 13.36
CA GLY A 143 2.58 8.13 13.91
C GLY A 143 3.61 8.98 13.14
N GLU A 144 3.51 10.31 13.30
CA GLU A 144 4.32 11.33 12.62
C GLU A 144 5.83 11.09 12.78
N GLU A 145 6.27 10.74 14.00
CA GLU A 145 7.68 10.51 14.30
C GLU A 145 8.25 9.34 13.50
N MET A 146 7.54 8.20 13.49
CA MET A 146 7.95 7.00 12.77
C MET A 146 7.84 7.19 11.25
N HIS A 147 6.82 7.92 10.78
CA HIS A 147 6.69 8.31 9.38
C HIS A 147 7.92 9.13 8.94
N GLY A 148 8.24 10.21 9.66
CA GLY A 148 9.38 11.06 9.37
C GLY A 148 10.72 10.32 9.47
N PHE A 149 10.86 9.41 10.44
CA PHE A 149 12.04 8.54 10.54
C PHE A 149 12.20 7.64 9.31
N ALA A 150 11.12 6.98 8.87
CA ALA A 150 11.15 6.13 7.69
C ALA A 150 11.54 6.90 6.42
N LEU A 151 11.02 8.12 6.24
CA LEU A 151 11.42 8.99 5.13
C LEU A 151 12.92 9.33 5.18
N ARG A 152 13.44 9.76 6.34
CA ARG A 152 14.87 10.07 6.50
C ARG A 152 15.75 8.85 6.25
N LEU A 153 15.36 7.69 6.76
CA LEU A 153 16.07 6.42 6.53
C LEU A 153 16.10 6.09 5.04
N MET A 154 14.96 6.16 4.34
CA MET A 154 14.91 5.85 2.91
C MET A 154 15.74 6.83 2.08
N GLY A 155 15.65 8.13 2.38
CA GLY A 155 16.43 9.18 1.73
C GLY A 155 17.94 9.04 1.95
N ALA A 156 18.36 8.51 3.09
CA ALA A 156 19.77 8.29 3.39
C ALA A 156 20.33 7.00 2.78
N ALA A 157 19.49 5.97 2.61
CA ALA A 157 19.97 4.62 2.31
C ALA A 157 19.66 4.11 0.90
N VAL A 158 18.47 4.44 0.35
CA VAL A 158 17.92 3.68 -0.80
C VAL A 158 17.33 4.53 -1.92
N GLY A 159 17.25 5.85 -1.76
CA GLY A 159 16.72 6.69 -2.82
C GLY A 159 16.56 8.15 -2.43
N TRP A 160 15.69 8.85 -3.15
CA TRP A 160 15.37 10.25 -2.91
C TRP A 160 14.00 10.38 -2.27
N VAL A 161 13.81 11.38 -1.41
CA VAL A 161 12.50 11.76 -0.88
C VAL A 161 12.14 13.13 -1.42
N TRP A 162 11.16 13.19 -2.33
CA TRP A 162 10.78 14.41 -3.02
C TRP A 162 9.29 14.71 -2.84
N GLY A 163 8.96 16.00 -2.76
CA GLY A 163 7.57 16.46 -2.87
C GLY A 163 7.06 16.33 -4.31
N ASN A 164 5.73 16.32 -4.46
CA ASN A 164 5.05 16.09 -5.74
C ASN A 164 5.42 17.15 -6.79
N GLU A 165 5.62 18.41 -6.38
CA GLU A 165 6.04 19.47 -7.29
C GLU A 165 7.40 19.17 -7.96
N ALA A 166 8.39 18.73 -7.18
CA ALA A 166 9.72 18.39 -7.68
C ALA A 166 9.68 17.18 -8.62
N ILE A 167 8.89 16.17 -8.26
CA ILE A 167 8.68 14.97 -9.10
C ILE A 167 8.04 15.35 -10.44
N LEU A 168 6.94 16.10 -10.42
CA LEU A 168 6.22 16.49 -11.63
C LEU A 168 7.09 17.40 -12.53
N LYS A 169 7.90 18.27 -11.95
CA LYS A 169 8.87 19.09 -12.70
C LYS A 169 9.94 18.23 -13.37
N ALA A 170 10.39 17.15 -12.73
CA ALA A 170 11.39 16.26 -13.29
C ALA A 170 10.84 15.40 -14.46
N LEU A 171 9.56 14.97 -14.38
CA LEU A 171 8.91 14.15 -15.41
C LEU A 171 8.54 14.90 -16.70
N ARG A 172 8.52 16.24 -16.67
CA ARG A 172 8.15 17.09 -17.82
C ARG A 172 9.34 17.44 -18.74
N ARG A 173 10.51 16.86 -18.49
CA ARG A 173 11.73 17.06 -19.28
C ARG A 173 11.89 15.94 -20.29
#